data_AF-A0A1F5ZJ91-F1
#
_entry.id   AF-A0A1F5ZJ91-F1
#
_cell.length_a   1.000
_cell.length_b   1.000
_cell.length_c   1.000
_cell.angle_alpha   90.00
_cell.angle_beta   90.00
_cell.angle_gamma   90.00
#
_symmetry.space_group_name_H-M   'P 1'
#
loop_
_entity.id
_entity.type
_entity.pdbx_description
1 polymer ?
#
loop_
_entity_poly.entity_id
_entity_poly.type
_entity_poly.pdbx_seq_one_letter_code
_entity_poly.pdbx_strand_id
1 'polypeptide(L)' 'MTDRIVILEKADPGYDWIFTKNIKALITKYGGAGSHMAIRCAEFGIPAAVGCGDVIFSNITTARRIQLDCKNKKINWD' A
#
# COMPACT_ATOMS: atom_id res chain seq x y z
N MET A 1 13.87 7.47 6.81
CA MET A 1 12.87 7.60 5.74
C MET A 1 11.52 7.72 6.41
N THR A 2 11.17 8.88 6.93
CA THR A 2 9.85 9.13 7.51
C THR A 2 8.89 9.54 6.40
N ASP A 3 7.60 9.19 6.54
CA ASP A 3 6.50 9.62 5.69
C ASP A 3 6.49 9.13 4.23
N ARG A 4 6.98 7.90 3.96
CA ARG A 4 6.92 7.30 2.60
C ARG A 4 5.82 6.25 2.47
N ILE A 5 5.26 6.15 1.27
CA ILE A 5 4.31 5.12 0.87
C ILE A 5 5.08 4.03 0.14
N VAL A 6 4.87 2.77 0.52
CA VAL A 6 5.50 1.62 -0.14
C VAL A 6 4.55 1.05 -1.17
N ILE A 7 5.07 0.77 -2.37
CA ILE A 7 4.33 0.22 -3.50
C ILE A 7 4.99 -1.10 -3.88
N LEU A 8 4.22 -2.19 -3.92
CA LEU A 8 4.69 -3.54 -4.24
C LEU A 8 3.81 -4.19 -5.30
N GLU A 9 4.36 -4.98 -6.21
CA GLU A 9 3.51 -5.73 -7.14
C GLU A 9 2.70 -6.83 -6.44
N LYS A 10 3.33 -7.53 -5.50
CA LYS A 10 2.72 -8.65 -4.79
C LYS A 10 2.93 -8.52 -3.28
N ALA A 11 1.89 -8.85 -2.52
CA ALA A 11 1.98 -9.04 -1.08
C ALA A 11 2.76 -10.34 -0.78
N ASP A 12 3.97 -10.22 -0.24
CA ASP A 12 4.82 -11.34 0.17
C ASP A 12 5.24 -11.16 1.63
N PRO A 13 5.05 -12.17 2.51
CA PRO A 13 5.49 -12.11 3.91
C PRO A 13 6.99 -11.81 4.11
N GLY A 14 7.83 -12.14 3.12
CA GLY A 14 9.25 -11.79 3.12
C GLY A 14 9.53 -10.28 3.20
N TYR A 15 8.53 -9.43 2.93
CA TYR A 15 8.62 -7.99 3.08
C TYR A 15 8.20 -7.47 4.46
N ASP A 16 7.94 -8.31 5.47
CA ASP A 16 7.51 -7.85 6.81
C ASP A 16 8.44 -6.81 7.44
N TRP A 17 9.73 -6.86 7.11
CA TRP A 17 10.71 -5.88 7.58
C TRP A 17 10.37 -4.44 7.18
N ILE A 18 9.54 -4.19 6.15
CA ILE A 18 9.14 -2.83 5.75
C ILE A 18 8.35 -2.13 6.86
N PHE A 19 7.59 -2.87 7.67
CA PHE A 19 6.82 -2.31 8.77
C PHE A 19 7.73 -1.75 9.88
N THR A 20 8.97 -2.26 9.99
CA THR A 20 9.99 -1.72 10.91
C THR A 20 10.54 -0.36 10.47
N LYS A 21 10.26 0.08 9.24
CA LYS A 21 10.77 1.33 8.67
C LYS A 21 9.81 2.52 8.83
N ASN A 22 8.75 2.38 9.64
CA ASN A 22 7.75 3.43 9.91
C ASN A 22 7.13 4.01 8.63
N ILE A 23 6.60 3.13 7.79
CA ILE A 23 5.95 3.49 6.52
C ILE A 23 4.60 4.15 6.79
N LYS A 24 4.19 5.07 5.92
CA LYS A 24 2.93 5.79 6.07
C LYS A 24 1.73 5.06 5.49
N ALA A 25 1.96 4.26 4.45
CA ALA A 25 0.95 3.42 3.83
C ALA A 25 1.57 2.34 2.95
N LEU A 26 0.77 1.33 2.61
CA LEU A 26 1.12 0.25 1.68
C LEU A 26 0.16 0.19 0.50
N ILE A 27 0.68 0.05 -0.72
CA ILE A 27 -0.12 -0.19 -1.91
C ILE A 27 0.39 -1.44 -2.63
N THR A 28 -0.51 -2.34 -3.01
CA THR A 28 -0.14 -3.51 -3.82
C THR A 28 -0.93 -3.64 -5.11
N LYS A 29 -0.25 -4.04 -6.19
CA LYS A 29 -0.88 -4.30 -7.50
C LYS A 29 -1.86 -5.47 -7.41
N TYR A 30 -1.40 -6.56 -6.80
CA TYR A 30 -2.15 -7.80 -6.62
C TYR A 30 -2.25 -8.17 -5.13
N GLY A 31 -3.28 -8.95 -4.80
CA GLY A 31 -3.56 -9.41 -3.45
C GLY A 31 -5.03 -9.25 -3.09
N GLY A 32 -5.36 -9.54 -1.84
CA GLY A 32 -6.71 -9.35 -1.30
C GLY A 32 -6.68 -8.90 0.16
N ALA A 33 -7.84 -8.52 0.67
CA ALA A 33 -8.01 -8.04 2.05
C ALA A 33 -7.57 -9.07 3.11
N GLY A 34 -7.59 -10.37 2.79
CA GLY A 34 -7.11 -11.45 3.67
C GLY A 34 -5.62 -11.81 3.49
N SER A 35 -4.85 -11.04 2.71
CA SER A 35 -3.41 -11.28 2.56
C SER A 35 -2.64 -10.91 3.83
N HIS A 36 -1.50 -11.55 4.05
CA HIS A 36 -0.63 -11.29 5.20
C HIS A 36 -0.33 -9.79 5.38
N MET A 37 0.04 -9.12 4.28
CA MET A 37 0.37 -7.70 4.29
C MET A 37 -0.85 -6.82 4.62
N ALA A 38 -2.05 -7.18 4.15
CA ALA A 38 -3.28 -6.46 4.49
C ALA A 38 -3.61 -6.59 5.98
N ILE A 39 -3.46 -7.80 6.53
CA ILE A 39 -3.68 -8.08 7.96
C ILE A 39 -2.68 -7.30 8.81
N ARG A 40 -1.38 -7.35 8.47
CA ARG A 40 -0.34 -6.54 9.15
C ARG A 40 -0.65 -5.05 9.12
N CYS A 41 -1.04 -4.51 7.96
CA CYS A 41 -1.46 -3.12 7.86
C CYS A 41 -2.62 -2.79 8.81
N ALA A 42 -3.62 -3.66 8.93
CA ALA A 42 -4.73 -3.48 9.86
C ALA A 42 -4.26 -3.54 11.34
N GLU A 43 -3.38 -4.47 11.69
CA GLU A 43 -2.80 -4.60 13.04
C GLU A 43 -2.01 -3.35 13.45
N PHE A 44 -1.22 -2.80 12.54
CA PHE A 44 -0.39 -1.61 12.80
C PHE A 44 -1.13 -0.29 12.57
N GLY A 45 -2.40 -0.31 12.15
CA GLY A 45 -3.16 0.91 11.83
C GLY A 45 -2.61 1.68 10.62
N ILE A 46 -1.93 0.98 9.71
CA ILE A 46 -1.33 1.55 8.51
C ILE A 46 -2.35 1.49 7.36
N PRO A 47 -2.70 2.63 6.75
CA PRO A 47 -3.54 2.66 5.55
C PRO A 47 -2.99 1.76 4.44
N ALA A 48 -3.88 0.97 3.83
CA ALA A 48 -3.48 0.09 2.75
C ALA A 48 -4.48 0.07 1.59
N ALA A 49 -3.96 -0.04 0.37
CA ALA A 49 -4.71 -0.36 -0.82
C ALA A 49 -4.13 -1.63 -1.44
N VAL A 50 -4.87 -2.74 -1.36
CA VAL A 50 -4.38 -4.05 -1.77
C VAL A 50 -5.16 -4.52 -2.99
N GLY A 51 -4.45 -4.93 -4.03
CA GLY A 51 -5.08 -5.38 -5.28
C GLY A 51 -5.63 -4.23 -6.12
N CYS A 52 -4.90 -3.13 -6.27
CA CYS A 52 -5.36 -1.97 -7.05
C CYS A 52 -5.35 -2.18 -8.57
N GLY A 53 -4.75 -3.28 -9.06
CA GLY A 53 -4.70 -3.62 -10.48
C GLY A 53 -3.68 -2.78 -11.27
N ASP A 54 -3.48 -3.18 -12.52
CA ASP A 54 -2.43 -2.66 -13.40
C ASP A 54 -2.51 -1.16 -13.67
N VAL A 55 -3.73 -0.64 -13.91
CA VAL A 55 -3.95 0.76 -14.30
C VAL A 55 -3.57 1.69 -13.15
N ILE A 56 -4.12 1.46 -11.96
CA ILE A 56 -3.84 2.32 -10.80
C ILE A 56 -2.36 2.20 -10.43
N PHE A 57 -1.84 0.98 -10.39
CA PHE A 57 -0.44 0.72 -10.04
C PHE A 57 0.54 1.49 -10.93
N SER A 58 0.34 1.46 -12.25
CA SER A 58 1.24 2.14 -13.20
C SER A 58 1.20 3.67 -13.09
N ASN A 59 0.06 4.23 -12.67
CA ASN A 59 -0.07 5.67 -12.45
C ASN A 59 0.63 6.11 -11.15
N ILE A 60 0.42 5.36 -10.06
CA ILE A 60 0.97 5.73 -8.75
C ILE A 60 2.49 5.49 -8.63
N THR A 61 3.09 4.61 -9.44
CA THR A 61 4.54 4.38 -9.44
C THR A 61 5.33 5.57 -9.98
N THR A 62 4.71 6.41 -10.82
CA THR A 62 5.32 7.62 -11.37
C THR A 62 4.86 8.90 -10.66
N ALA A 63 3.83 8.80 -9.80
CA ALA A 63 3.30 9.91 -9.04
C ALA A 63 4.28 10.42 -7.98
N ARG A 64 4.25 11.74 -7.73
CA ARG A 64 5.07 12.35 -6.68
C ARG A 64 4.37 12.30 -5.33
N ARG A 65 3.03 12.41 -5.32
CA ARG A 65 2.21 12.34 -4.12
C ARG A 65 1.04 11.42 -4.34
N ILE A 66 0.68 10.68 -3.29
CA ILE A 66 -0.46 9.77 -3.30
C ILE A 66 -1.28 10.04 -2.05
N GLN A 67 -2.59 10.14 -2.23
CA GLN A 67 -3.58 10.23 -1.16
C GLN A 67 -4.42 8.96 -1.17
N LEU A 68 -4.45 8.28 -0.02
CA LEU A 68 -5.27 7.10 0.21
C LEU A 68 -6.47 7.45 1.07
N ASP A 69 -7.66 7.23 0.53
CA ASP A 69 -8.91 7.31 1.27
C ASP A 69 -9.48 5.89 1.40
N CYS A 70 -9.03 5.19 2.46
CA CYS A 70 -9.45 3.82 2.75
C CYS A 70 -10.96 3.72 3.04
N LYS A 71 -11.58 4.79 3.57
CA LYS A 71 -13.00 4.80 3.90
C LYS A 71 -13.86 4.79 2.64
N ASN A 72 -13.50 5.63 1.66
CA ASN A 72 -14.22 5.74 0.39
C ASN A 72 -13.66 4.84 -0.71
N LYS A 73 -12.63 4.04 -0.41
CA LYS A 73 -11.92 3.16 -1.35
C LYS A 73 -11.39 3.92 -2.57
N LYS A 74 -10.82 5.10 -2.35
CA LYS A 74 -10.27 5.96 -3.40
C LYS A 74 -8.76 6.15 -3.24
N ILE A 75 -8.07 6.23 -4.37
CA ILE A 75 -6.65 6.53 -4.47
C ILE A 75 -6.54 7.70 -5.43
N ASN A 76 -5.99 8.81 -4.96
CA ASN A 76 -5.71 9.99 -5.79
C ASN A 76 -4.20 10.18 -5.85
N TRP A 77 -3.70 10.72 -6.95
CA TRP A 77 -2.28 10.97 -7.15
C TRP A 77 -2.04 12.29 -7.90
N ASP A 78 -0.90 12.91 -7.63
CA ASP A 78 -0.43 14.19 -8.20
C ASP A 78 1.05 14.09 -8.62
#